data_AF-A0A959CEH8-F1
#
_entry.id   AF-A0A959CEH8-F1
#
_cell.length_a   1.000
_cell.length_b   1.000
_cell.length_c   1.000
_cell.angle_alpha   90.00
_cell.angle_beta   90.00
_cell.angle_gamma   90.00
#
_symmetry.space_group_name_H-M   'P 1'
#
loop_
_entity.id
_entity.type
_entity.pdbx_description
1 polymer ?
#
loop_
_entity_poly.entity_id
_entity_poly.type
_entity_poly.pdbx_seq_one_letter_code
_entity_poly.pdbx_strand_id
1 'polypeptide(L)'
;MKLLPVFILIALSLWQPGCSEPPPNPCVESLRQRDSILLARADSLLRLRDTLPGETYLSNLEQMRAEEQRLFLDVQECDFGKDLASYNYWYRGRLKFPGKLRQELYRLKPEMEER
;
A
#
# COMPACT_ATOMS: atom_id res chain seq x y z
N MET A 1 -65.02 -17.05 32.40
CA MET A 1 -63.69 -17.39 31.87
C MET A 1 -63.64 -17.01 30.40
N LYS A 2 -62.86 -15.98 30.04
CA LYS A 2 -62.62 -15.54 28.66
C LYS A 2 -61.12 -15.24 28.51
N LEU A 3 -60.57 -15.75 27.43
CA LEU A 3 -59.18 -15.74 26.96
C LEU A 3 -58.72 -14.33 26.55
N LEU A 4 -57.47 -13.96 26.82
CA LEU A 4 -56.34 -13.88 25.86
C LEU A 4 -55.20 -12.97 26.38
N PRO A 5 -53.94 -13.21 25.95
CA PRO A 5 -52.73 -12.59 26.46
C PRO A 5 -52.36 -11.32 25.66
N VAL A 6 -51.94 -10.26 26.36
CA VAL A 6 -51.42 -9.06 25.70
C VAL A 6 -49.93 -9.25 25.42
N PHE A 7 -49.69 -9.68 24.18
CA PHE A 7 -48.58 -9.39 23.29
C PHE A 7 -47.39 -8.59 23.84
N ILE A 8 -46.29 -9.32 24.00
CA ILE A 8 -44.91 -9.02 23.60
C ILE A 8 -44.76 -7.70 22.82
N LEU A 9 -44.17 -6.69 23.46
CA LEU A 9 -43.60 -5.52 22.78
C LEU A 9 -42.30 -5.95 22.08
N ILE A 10 -42.44 -6.29 20.80
CA ILE A 10 -41.33 -6.62 19.91
C ILE A 10 -40.57 -5.32 19.60
N ALA A 11 -39.26 -5.40 19.83
CA ALA A 11 -38.22 -4.47 19.41
C ALA A 11 -38.46 -3.88 18.02
N LEU A 12 -38.72 -2.58 17.96
CA LEU A 12 -38.84 -1.80 16.74
C LEU A 12 -38.04 -0.52 16.90
N SER A 13 -36.71 -0.57 16.69
CA SER A 13 -35.89 0.59 16.30
C SER A 13 -34.40 0.25 16.11
N LEU A 14 -34.06 -0.68 15.23
CA LEU A 14 -32.68 -0.80 14.71
C LEU A 14 -32.69 -1.17 13.23
N TRP A 15 -33.41 -0.40 12.42
CA TRP A 15 -33.16 -0.33 10.98
C TRP A 15 -32.40 0.97 10.72
N GLN A 16 -31.10 0.96 11.03
CA GLN A 16 -30.21 1.83 10.28
C GLN A 16 -30.05 1.19 8.90
N PRO A 17 -30.28 1.90 7.79
CA PRO A 17 -29.78 1.42 6.51
C PRO A 17 -28.26 1.36 6.69
N GLY A 18 -27.72 0.14 6.76
CA GLY A 18 -26.29 -0.04 6.76
C GLY A 18 -25.77 0.66 5.52
N CYS A 19 -24.99 1.72 5.70
CA CYS A 19 -24.16 2.26 4.63
C CYS A 19 -23.25 1.11 4.20
N SER A 20 -23.64 0.38 3.16
CA SER A 20 -22.73 -0.53 2.50
C SER A 20 -21.58 0.33 1.98
N GLU A 21 -20.38 0.10 2.51
CA GLU A 21 -19.20 0.74 1.96
C GLU A 21 -19.16 0.45 0.45
N PRO A 22 -18.89 1.46 -0.39
CA PRO A 22 -18.77 1.25 -1.82
C PRO A 22 -17.68 0.18 -2.06
N PRO A 23 -17.85 -0.67 -3.10
CA PRO A 23 -16.87 -1.70 -3.40
C PRO A 23 -15.48 -1.07 -3.61
N PRO A 24 -14.40 -1.77 -3.20
CA PRO A 24 -13.05 -1.23 -3.28
C PRO A 24 -12.70 -0.90 -4.73
N ASN A 25 -12.03 0.23 -4.92
CA ASN A 25 -11.60 0.67 -6.24
C ASN A 25 -10.52 -0.30 -6.78
N PRO A 26 -10.75 -0.98 -7.92
CA PRO A 26 -9.84 -2.01 -8.42
C PRO A 26 -8.46 -1.45 -8.78
N CYS A 27 -8.38 -0.20 -9.21
CA CYS A 27 -7.10 0.47 -9.46
C CYS A 27 -6.31 0.62 -8.16
N VAL A 28 -6.97 1.12 -7.11
CA VAL A 28 -6.36 1.30 -5.78
C VAL A 28 -5.89 -0.03 -5.20
N GLU A 29 -6.70 -1.07 -5.30
CA GLU A 29 -6.34 -2.40 -4.79
C GLU A 29 -5.12 -2.98 -5.52
N SER A 30 -5.08 -2.87 -6.86
CA SER A 30 -3.93 -3.30 -7.66
C SER A 30 -2.65 -2.57 -7.26
N LEU A 31 -2.72 -1.24 -7.06
CA LEU A 31 -1.58 -0.45 -6.61
C LEU A 31 -1.10 -0.87 -5.22
N ARG A 32 -2.02 -1.12 -4.29
CA ARG A 32 -1.70 -1.56 -2.92
C ARG A 32 -1.05 -2.93 -2.91
N GLN A 33 -1.54 -3.87 -3.71
CA GLN A 33 -0.94 -5.19 -3.87
C GLN A 33 0.47 -5.10 -4.46
N ARG A 34 0.67 -4.28 -5.49
CA ARG A 34 2.00 -4.09 -6.11
C ARG A 34 2.99 -3.45 -5.13
N ASP A 35 2.58 -2.46 -4.35
CA ASP A 35 3.45 -1.86 -3.33
C ASP A 35 3.84 -2.86 -2.24
N SER A 36 2.89 -3.68 -1.76
CA SER A 36 3.19 -4.66 -0.71
C SER A 36 4.21 -5.70 -1.18
N ILE A 37 4.08 -6.19 -2.43
CA ILE A 37 5.04 -7.10 -3.05
C ILE A 37 6.40 -6.41 -3.21
N LEU A 38 6.41 -5.16 -3.69
CA LEU A 38 7.64 -4.40 -3.89
C LEU A 38 8.38 -4.15 -2.56
N LEU A 39 7.65 -3.78 -1.51
CA LEU A 39 8.19 -3.57 -0.17
C LEU A 39 8.74 -4.87 0.43
N ALA A 40 8.02 -5.99 0.28
CA ALA A 40 8.50 -7.29 0.75
C ALA A 40 9.78 -7.71 0.04
N ARG A 41 9.83 -7.59 -1.29
CA ARG A 41 11.05 -7.84 -2.08
C ARG A 41 12.19 -6.91 -1.66
N ALA A 42 11.90 -5.65 -1.37
CA ALA A 42 12.91 -4.66 -0.99
C ALA A 42 13.51 -5.03 0.37
N ASP A 43 12.67 -5.35 1.35
CA ASP A 43 13.11 -5.80 2.66
C ASP A 43 13.94 -7.10 2.57
N SER A 44 13.57 -8.03 1.69
CA SER A 44 14.38 -9.24 1.41
C SER A 44 15.73 -8.89 0.79
N LEU A 45 15.78 -8.03 -0.23
CA LEU A 45 17.03 -7.62 -0.87
C LEU A 45 17.98 -6.94 0.11
N LEU A 46 17.48 -5.99 0.92
CA LEU A 46 18.29 -5.26 1.91
C LEU A 46 18.93 -6.19 2.95
N ARG A 47 18.29 -7.31 3.29
CA ARG A 47 18.87 -8.33 4.19
C ARG A 47 19.99 -9.15 3.54
N LEU A 48 20.05 -9.17 2.22
CA LEU A 48 21.05 -9.90 1.44
C LEU A 48 22.21 -9.01 0.98
N ARG A 49 22.29 -7.76 1.46
CA ARG A 49 23.34 -6.81 1.08
C ARG A 49 24.75 -7.40 1.21
N ASP A 50 25.03 -8.01 2.35
CA ASP A 50 26.38 -8.49 2.68
C ASP A 50 26.65 -9.91 2.16
N THR A 51 25.66 -10.54 1.51
CA THR A 51 25.77 -11.91 0.98
C THR A 51 25.81 -11.97 -0.54
N LEU A 52 25.21 -10.99 -1.21
CA LEU A 52 25.26 -10.89 -2.66
C LEU A 52 26.54 -10.18 -3.13
N PRO A 53 27.09 -10.56 -4.31
CA PRO A 53 28.11 -9.76 -4.96
C PRO A 53 27.61 -8.32 -5.15
N GLY A 54 28.47 -7.32 -4.89
CA GLY A 54 28.07 -5.91 -4.87
C GLY A 54 27.41 -5.43 -6.17
N GLU A 55 27.90 -5.87 -7.33
CA GLU A 55 27.30 -5.57 -8.64
C GLU A 55 25.89 -6.16 -8.77
N THR A 56 25.70 -7.42 -8.35
CA THR A 56 24.39 -8.08 -8.35
C THR A 56 23.41 -7.39 -7.41
N TYR A 57 23.87 -7.00 -6.21
CA TYR A 57 23.05 -6.26 -5.26
C TYR A 57 22.62 -4.91 -5.83
N LEU A 58 23.57 -4.14 -6.38
CA LEU A 58 23.30 -2.84 -6.99
C LEU A 58 22.33 -2.95 -8.17
N SER A 59 22.57 -3.88 -9.10
CA SER A 59 21.69 -4.11 -10.26
C SER A 59 20.26 -4.46 -9.82
N ASN A 60 20.10 -5.32 -8.82
CA ASN A 60 18.78 -5.65 -8.28
C ASN A 60 18.11 -4.43 -7.63
N LEU A 61 18.87 -3.63 -6.89
CA LEU A 61 18.38 -2.44 -6.21
C LEU A 61 17.92 -1.38 -7.22
N GLU A 62 18.67 -1.14 -8.29
CA GLU A 62 18.32 -0.23 -9.38
C GLU A 62 17.07 -0.70 -10.15
N GLN A 63 16.98 -2.00 -10.47
CA GLN A 63 15.80 -2.56 -11.11
C GLN A 63 14.56 -2.34 -10.24
N MET A 64 14.62 -2.66 -8.96
CA MET A 64 13.52 -2.46 -8.03
C MET A 64 13.17 -0.98 -7.87
N ARG A 65 14.17 -0.10 -7.90
CA ARG A 65 13.95 1.35 -7.86
C ARG A 65 13.16 1.83 -9.08
N ALA A 66 13.45 1.29 -10.27
CA ALA A 66 12.71 1.59 -11.49
C ALA A 66 11.27 1.06 -11.42
N GLU A 67 11.05 -0.14 -10.86
CA GLU A 67 9.71 -0.66 -10.58
C GLU A 67 8.91 0.26 -9.64
N GLU A 68 9.55 0.78 -8.58
CA GLU A 68 8.93 1.76 -7.66
C GLU A 68 8.54 3.06 -8.39
N GLN A 69 9.39 3.56 -9.29
CA GLN A 69 9.06 4.77 -10.07
C GLN A 69 7.85 4.56 -10.97
N ARG A 70 7.77 3.40 -11.64
CA ARG A 70 6.61 3.06 -12.47
C ARG A 70 5.33 2.98 -11.64
N LEU A 71 5.39 2.33 -10.48
CA LEU A 71 4.27 2.29 -9.54
C LEU A 71 3.81 3.70 -9.14
N PHE A 72 4.73 4.62 -8.89
CA PHE A 72 4.40 6.00 -8.52
C PHE A 72 3.84 6.84 -9.66
N LEU A 73 4.17 6.52 -10.91
CA LEU A 73 3.50 7.10 -12.07
C LEU A 73 2.07 6.57 -12.18
N ASP A 74 1.87 5.26 -12.02
CA ASP A 74 0.53 4.65 -12.08
C ASP A 74 -0.40 5.17 -10.97
N VAL A 75 0.15 5.50 -9.79
CA VAL A 75 -0.60 6.17 -8.71
C VAL A 75 -1.13 7.53 -9.13
N GLN A 76 -0.40 8.28 -9.97
CA GLN A 76 -0.82 9.59 -10.46
C GLN A 76 -1.96 9.49 -11.48
N GLU A 77 -2.05 8.38 -12.20
CA GLU A 77 -3.11 8.09 -13.18
C GLU A 77 -4.36 7.46 -12.55
N CYS A 78 -4.28 7.04 -11.29
CA CYS A 78 -5.39 6.40 -10.59
C CYS A 78 -6.36 7.42 -9.98
N ASP A 79 -7.65 7.33 -10.31
CA ASP A 79 -8.68 8.08 -9.60
C ASP A 79 -9.00 7.41 -8.25
N PHE A 80 -8.81 8.14 -7.16
CA PHE A 80 -9.10 7.66 -5.80
C PHE A 80 -10.55 7.89 -5.39
N GLY A 81 -11.32 8.68 -6.14
CA GLY A 81 -12.70 9.01 -5.83
C GLY A 81 -12.87 9.53 -4.40
N LYS A 82 -13.68 8.83 -3.60
CA LYS A 82 -13.94 9.16 -2.18
C LYS A 82 -13.04 8.42 -1.19
N ASP A 83 -12.11 7.58 -1.66
CA ASP A 83 -11.19 6.84 -0.79
C ASP A 83 -10.04 7.73 -0.30
N LEU A 84 -10.36 8.55 0.70
CA LEU A 84 -9.39 9.44 1.35
C LEU A 84 -8.28 8.67 2.07
N ALA A 85 -8.54 7.44 2.53
CA ALA A 85 -7.55 6.63 3.23
C ALA A 85 -6.42 6.23 2.27
N SER A 86 -6.78 5.69 1.11
CA SER A 86 -5.82 5.34 0.07
C SER A 86 -5.14 6.57 -0.52
N TYR A 87 -5.88 7.66 -0.78
CA TYR A 87 -5.27 8.91 -1.22
C TYR A 87 -4.18 9.39 -0.26
N ASN A 88 -4.48 9.43 1.04
CA ASN A 88 -3.53 9.86 2.07
C ASN A 88 -2.33 8.91 2.17
N TYR A 89 -2.57 7.60 2.11
CA TYR A 89 -1.49 6.61 2.11
C TYR A 89 -0.45 6.90 1.01
N TRP A 90 -0.92 7.20 -0.21
CA TRP A 90 -0.05 7.48 -1.35
C TRP A 90 0.55 8.88 -1.30
N TYR A 91 -0.28 9.93 -1.34
CA TYR A 91 0.19 11.30 -1.53
C TYR A 91 0.76 11.94 -0.28
N ARG A 92 0.29 11.54 0.91
CA ARG A 92 0.84 12.03 2.20
C ARG A 92 1.87 11.07 2.81
N GLY A 93 1.97 9.85 2.28
CA GLY A 93 2.94 8.83 2.69
C GLY A 93 3.94 8.52 1.58
N ARG A 94 3.66 7.47 0.79
CA ARG A 94 4.64 6.83 -0.11
C ARG A 94 5.30 7.78 -1.13
N LEU A 95 4.55 8.72 -1.70
CA LEU A 95 5.07 9.70 -2.67
C LEU A 95 5.81 10.87 -2.02
N LYS A 96 5.45 11.23 -0.78
CA LYS A 96 6.01 12.39 -0.08
C LYS A 96 7.43 12.14 0.39
N PHE A 97 7.74 10.92 0.80
CA PHE A 97 9.02 10.56 1.41
C PHE A 97 9.84 9.66 0.49
N PRO A 98 11.18 9.78 0.49
CA PRO A 98 12.02 8.87 -0.28
C PRO A 98 11.81 7.43 0.22
N GLY A 99 11.48 6.52 -0.70
CA GLY A 99 11.38 5.09 -0.40
C GLY A 99 12.72 4.47 -0.01
N LYS A 100 12.68 3.33 0.70
CA LYS A 100 13.88 2.64 1.20
C LYS A 100 14.90 2.34 0.09
N LEU A 101 14.43 1.97 -1.11
CA LEU A 101 15.29 1.70 -2.27
C LEU A 101 16.10 2.93 -2.69
N ARG A 102 15.46 4.11 -2.73
CA ARG A 102 16.14 5.38 -3.04
C ARG A 102 17.14 5.76 -1.94
N GLN A 103 16.76 5.56 -0.68
CA GLN A 103 17.65 5.85 0.45
C GLN A 103 18.90 4.97 0.41
N GLU A 104 18.73 3.67 0.12
CA GLU A 104 19.85 2.74 0.02
C GLU A 104 20.77 3.06 -1.17
N LEU A 105 20.23 3.37 -2.35
CA LEU A 105 21.05 3.82 -3.49
C LEU A 105 21.86 5.07 -3.15
N TYR A 106 21.26 6.01 -2.41
CA TYR A 106 21.98 7.21 -1.97
C TYR A 106 23.10 6.88 -0.97
N ARG A 107 22.88 5.90 -0.10
CA ARG A 107 23.89 5.40 0.86
C ARG A 107 25.09 4.78 0.16
N LEU A 108 24.88 4.08 -0.97
CA LEU A 108 25.94 3.42 -1.73
C LEU A 108 26.75 4.35 -2.64
N LYS A 109 26.24 5.54 -2.98
CA LYS A 109 26.94 6.48 -3.88
C LYS A 109 28.39 6.78 -3.48
N PRO A 110 28.70 7.10 -2.21
CA PRO A 110 30.09 7.30 -1.78
C PRO A 110 30.95 6.04 -1.96
N GLU A 111 30.39 4.85 -1.74
CA GLU A 111 31.10 3.56 -1.89
C GLU A 111 31.42 3.23 -3.37
N MET A 112 30.76 3.88 -4.31
CA MET A 112 30.97 3.71 -5.76
C MET A 112 32.02 4.67 -6.33
N GLU A 113 32.25 5.82 -5.71
CA GLU A 113 33.25 6.80 -6.16
C GLU A 113 34.69 6.39 -5.76
N GLU A 114 34.83 5.45 -4.82
CA GLU A 114 36.11 4.93 -4.32
C GLU A 114 36.59 3.63 -5.00
N ARG A 115 35.82 3.07 -5.95
CA ARG A 115 36.21 1.89 -6.75
C ARG A 115 36.63 2.28 -8.17
#